data_AF-A0A812MZP1-F1
#
_entry.id   AF-A0A812MZP1-F1
#
_cell.length_a   1.000
_cell.length_b   1.000
_cell.length_c   1.000
_cell.angle_alpha   90.00
_cell.angle_beta   90.00
_cell.angle_gamma   90.00
#
_symmetry.space_group_name_H-M   'P 1'
#
loop_
_entity.id
_entity.type
_entity.pdbx_description
1 polymer ?
#
loop_
_entity_poly.entity_id
_entity_poly.type
_entity_poly.pdbx_seq_one_letter_code
_entity_poly.pdbx_strand_id
1 'polypeptide(L)'
;MNSVFADEFRRKKGHIAASAKLNLAIVILLITNTIILGIEVDDQRSTAEVGGKIGFVLLEIFFATVFIMEWLVRLHQQRYEFFHDGWNVFDFSLVLMGFGDLMMTLFRPVAGVQLAKAFRVFRGLRVARSVKGVNGLGGLWFMIQGLLDSFKAVAFVACIAAVVLYVFAVSLTSVVATDPIVLTYWPMSQFYFGTIGQSMMTMLQVATLDSWAAVVTRPLFDLSPPAVVLLILGVVLLSFAIFNLLVAVMVKQITTLASDSKETSARMLVNSERYVLHRLLIEFGRYDQDNTGYLGRREFKKMIRQPDVLAKLSLLGLRVDEAE
;
A
#
# COMPACT_ATOMS: atom_id res chain seq x y z
N MET A 1 22.34 -22.42 -21.55
CA MET A 1 21.44 -21.44 -20.90
C MET A 1 20.24 -22.07 -20.18
N ASN A 2 19.86 -23.33 -20.46
CA ASN A 2 18.68 -23.98 -19.85
C ASN A 2 18.92 -24.64 -18.47
N SER A 3 20.17 -24.86 -18.06
CA SER A 3 20.49 -25.54 -16.78
C SER A 3 20.40 -24.63 -15.55
N VAL A 4 20.73 -23.33 -15.70
CA VAL A 4 20.69 -22.36 -14.59
C VAL A 4 19.25 -22.01 -14.21
N PHE A 5 18.37 -21.81 -15.21
CA PHE A 5 16.93 -21.61 -14.97
C PHE A 5 16.27 -22.87 -14.40
N ALA A 6 16.71 -24.06 -14.81
CA ALA A 6 16.21 -25.32 -14.25
C ALA A 6 16.60 -25.48 -12.77
N ASP A 7 17.82 -25.08 -12.38
CA ASP A 7 18.26 -25.10 -10.98
C ASP A 7 17.58 -24.03 -10.10
N GLU A 8 17.28 -22.84 -10.62
CA GLU A 8 16.43 -21.86 -9.92
C GLU A 8 15.01 -22.38 -9.70
N PHE A 9 14.44 -23.05 -10.72
CA PHE A 9 13.11 -23.66 -10.60
C PHE A 9 13.10 -24.87 -9.65
N ARG A 10 14.19 -25.63 -9.59
CA ARG A 10 14.36 -26.77 -8.69
C ARG A 10 14.63 -26.34 -7.24
N ARG A 11 15.38 -25.25 -7.04
CA ARG A 11 15.48 -24.57 -5.73
C ARG A 11 14.12 -24.11 -5.25
N LYS A 12 13.32 -23.40 -6.07
CA LYS A 12 11.96 -22.94 -5.70
C LYS A 12 10.98 -24.08 -5.36
N LYS A 13 11.11 -25.27 -5.96
CA LYS A 13 10.23 -26.42 -5.71
C LYS A 13 10.49 -27.17 -4.38
N GLY A 14 11.60 -26.89 -3.68
CA GLY A 14 11.97 -27.57 -2.44
C GLY A 14 11.66 -26.81 -1.14
N HIS A 15 11.06 -25.62 -1.20
CA HIS A 15 10.82 -24.82 0.00
C HIS A 15 9.54 -25.26 0.70
N ILE A 16 9.70 -25.89 1.87
CA ILE A 16 8.60 -26.20 2.80
C ILE A 16 7.81 -24.92 3.16
N ALA A 17 8.47 -23.75 3.17
CA ALA A 17 7.83 -22.44 3.42
C ALA A 17 7.01 -21.90 2.22
N ALA A 18 7.14 -22.48 1.02
CA ALA A 18 6.35 -22.12 -0.15
C ALA A 18 5.05 -22.94 -0.25
N SER A 19 4.82 -23.89 0.67
CA SER A 19 3.59 -24.67 0.70
C SER A 19 2.40 -23.75 1.04
N ALA A 20 1.44 -23.65 0.13
CA ALA A 20 0.22 -22.88 0.32
C ALA A 20 -0.54 -23.27 1.61
N LYS A 21 -0.45 -24.56 2.01
CA LYS A 21 -1.06 -25.06 3.25
C LYS A 21 -0.41 -24.48 4.50
N LEU A 22 0.92 -24.35 4.50
CA LEU A 22 1.68 -23.79 5.61
C LEU A 22 1.48 -22.28 5.70
N ASN A 23 1.47 -21.57 4.57
CA ASN A 23 1.11 -20.15 4.54
C ASN A 23 -0.31 -19.90 5.05
N LEU A 24 -1.28 -20.72 4.65
CA LEU A 24 -2.64 -20.65 5.16
C LEU A 24 -2.72 -20.91 6.68
N ALA A 25 -2.00 -21.91 7.18
CA ALA A 25 -1.94 -22.20 8.61
C ALA A 25 -1.35 -21.02 9.42
N ILE A 26 -0.29 -20.39 8.92
CA ILE A 26 0.30 -19.18 9.54
C ILE A 26 -0.69 -18.02 9.52
N VAL A 27 -1.42 -17.80 8.42
CA VAL A 27 -2.46 -16.77 8.35
C VAL A 27 -3.56 -17.01 9.39
N ILE A 28 -4.03 -18.24 9.52
CA ILE A 28 -5.03 -18.61 10.53
C ILE A 28 -4.48 -18.31 11.93
N LEU A 29 -3.25 -18.73 12.25
CA LEU A 29 -2.63 -18.46 13.54
C LEU A 29 -2.45 -16.97 13.84
N LEU A 30 -2.09 -16.16 12.84
CA LEU A 30 -2.00 -14.70 12.97
C LEU A 30 -3.37 -14.07 13.27
N ILE A 31 -4.41 -14.50 12.56
CA ILE A 31 -5.78 -14.03 12.78
C ILE A 31 -6.25 -14.41 14.18
N THR A 32 -6.05 -15.67 14.58
CA THR A 32 -6.41 -16.15 15.92
C THR A 32 -5.67 -15.37 17.02
N ASN A 33 -4.37 -15.13 16.86
CA ASN A 33 -3.60 -14.28 17.79
C ASN A 33 -4.21 -12.87 17.89
N THR A 34 -4.53 -12.26 16.75
CA THR A 34 -5.10 -10.90 16.70
C THR A 34 -6.45 -10.83 17.40
N ILE A 35 -7.30 -11.87 17.25
CA ILE A 35 -8.58 -11.97 17.95
C ILE A 35 -8.37 -12.12 19.46
N ILE A 36 -7.46 -13.01 19.89
CA ILE A 36 -7.13 -13.22 21.31
C ILE A 36 -6.62 -11.94 21.95
N LEU A 37 -5.78 -11.17 21.25
CA LEU A 37 -5.31 -9.87 21.70
C LEU A 37 -6.46 -8.87 21.87
N GLY A 38 -7.43 -8.87 20.95
CA GLY A 38 -8.64 -8.04 21.09
C GLY A 38 -9.43 -8.39 22.36
N ILE A 39 -9.62 -9.69 22.61
CA ILE A 39 -10.29 -10.19 23.82
C ILE A 39 -9.50 -9.80 25.07
N GLU A 40 -8.17 -9.93 25.07
CA GLU A 40 -7.32 -9.53 26.21
C GLU A 40 -7.46 -8.04 26.54
N VAL A 41 -7.53 -7.17 25.53
CA VAL A 41 -7.69 -5.72 25.73
C VAL A 41 -9.04 -5.37 26.35
N ASP A 42 -10.12 -6.04 25.93
CA ASP A 42 -11.45 -5.84 26.52
C ASP A 42 -11.55 -6.45 27.92
N ASP A 43 -10.96 -7.63 28.15
CA ASP A 43 -10.92 -8.28 29.46
C ASP A 43 -10.07 -7.49 30.46
N GLN A 44 -8.95 -6.89 30.05
CA GLN A 44 -8.15 -6.00 30.91
C GLN A 44 -8.90 -4.74 31.38
N ARG A 45 -9.97 -4.33 30.70
CA ARG A 45 -10.85 -3.23 31.15
C ARG A 45 -11.89 -3.69 32.16
N SER A 46 -12.27 -4.96 32.14
CA SER A 46 -13.15 -5.59 33.11
C SER A 46 -12.32 -6.04 34.32
N THR A 47 -12.64 -5.60 35.52
CA THR A 47 -11.93 -5.97 36.75
C THR A 47 -12.12 -7.46 37.10
N ALA A 48 -11.45 -8.39 36.41
CA ALA A 48 -11.56 -9.83 36.68
C ALA A 48 -10.20 -10.55 36.76
N GLU A 49 -10.03 -11.20 37.91
CA GLU A 49 -9.28 -12.42 38.24
C GLU A 49 -7.87 -12.68 37.66
N VAL A 50 -6.93 -12.85 38.59
CA VAL A 50 -5.53 -13.29 38.36
C VAL A 50 -5.42 -14.57 37.51
N GLY A 51 -6.46 -15.41 37.48
CA GLY A 51 -6.52 -16.64 36.68
C GLY A 51 -6.56 -16.43 35.16
N GLY A 52 -7.25 -15.38 34.67
CA GLY A 52 -7.32 -15.06 33.23
C GLY A 52 -5.97 -14.60 32.66
N LYS A 53 -5.17 -13.90 33.47
CA LYS A 53 -3.87 -13.35 33.07
C LYS A 53 -2.85 -14.42 32.71
N ILE A 54 -2.84 -15.55 33.43
CA ILE A 54 -1.89 -16.65 33.16
C ILE A 54 -2.21 -17.32 31.81
N GLY A 55 -3.50 -17.51 31.49
CA GLY A 55 -3.94 -18.06 30.21
C GLY A 55 -3.48 -17.22 29.02
N PHE A 56 -3.65 -15.90 29.10
CA PHE A 56 -3.17 -14.98 28.05
C PHE A 56 -1.65 -14.98 27.91
N VAL A 57 -0.91 -15.01 29.02
CA VAL A 57 0.57 -15.09 29.00
C VAL A 57 1.04 -16.39 28.34
N LEU A 58 0.41 -17.53 28.63
CA LEU A 58 0.74 -18.81 28.00
C LEU A 58 0.45 -18.79 26.49
N LEU A 59 -0.66 -18.20 26.06
CA LEU A 59 -0.97 -18.01 24.65
C LEU A 59 0.03 -17.07 23.97
N GLU A 60 0.44 -15.98 24.63
CA GLU A 60 1.45 -15.07 24.11
C GLU A 60 2.80 -15.79 23.91
N ILE A 61 3.24 -16.61 24.88
CA ILE A 61 4.44 -17.44 24.77
C ILE A 61 4.31 -18.43 23.60
N PHE A 62 3.15 -19.10 23.48
CA PHE A 62 2.89 -20.05 22.39
C PHE A 62 3.03 -19.38 21.02
N PHE A 63 2.33 -18.27 20.79
CA PHE A 63 2.39 -17.57 19.51
C PHE A 63 3.78 -16.97 19.25
N ALA A 64 4.44 -16.40 20.26
CA ALA A 64 5.80 -15.89 20.12
C ALA A 64 6.75 -17.02 19.67
N THR A 65 6.64 -18.20 20.26
CA THR A 65 7.44 -19.38 19.89
C THR A 65 7.20 -19.79 18.44
N VAL A 66 5.92 -19.88 18.03
CA VAL A 66 5.57 -20.21 16.64
C VAL A 66 6.14 -19.20 15.65
N PHE A 67 6.03 -17.91 15.91
CA PHE A 67 6.53 -16.86 15.01
C PHE A 67 8.05 -16.81 14.95
N ILE A 68 8.75 -17.05 16.07
CA ILE A 68 10.21 -17.18 16.07
C ILE A 68 10.63 -18.38 15.22
N MET A 69 9.94 -19.53 15.34
CA MET A 69 10.22 -20.72 14.54
C MET A 69 9.96 -20.48 13.05
N GLU A 70 8.84 -19.84 12.69
CA GLU A 70 8.55 -19.42 11.31
C GLU A 70 9.69 -18.55 10.75
N TRP A 71 10.11 -17.55 11.53
CA TRP A 71 11.17 -16.64 11.14
C TRP A 71 12.51 -17.37 10.93
N LEU A 72 12.90 -18.27 11.84
CA LEU A 72 14.12 -19.07 11.71
C LEU A 72 14.11 -19.94 10.45
N VAL A 73 12.97 -20.56 10.13
CA VAL A 73 12.81 -21.36 8.90
C VAL A 73 12.98 -20.48 7.66
N ARG A 74 12.39 -19.27 7.64
CA ARG A 74 12.52 -18.31 6.53
C ARG A 74 13.94 -17.80 6.37
N LEU A 75 14.61 -17.45 7.48
CA LEU A 75 15.99 -17.00 7.47
C LEU A 75 16.93 -18.09 6.94
N HIS A 76 16.75 -19.34 7.37
CA HIS A 76 17.56 -20.46 6.90
C HIS A 76 17.41 -20.71 5.39
N GLN A 77 16.20 -20.53 4.88
CA GLN A 77 15.85 -20.74 3.47
C GLN A 77 16.32 -19.60 2.55
N GLN A 78 16.11 -18.34 2.96
CA GLN A 78 16.35 -17.17 2.11
C GLN A 78 17.74 -16.53 2.34
N ARG A 79 18.40 -16.84 3.46
CA ARG A 79 19.75 -16.35 3.81
C ARG A 79 19.89 -14.84 3.59
N TYR A 80 20.74 -14.41 2.66
CA TYR A 80 20.99 -13.00 2.36
C TYR A 80 19.81 -12.33 1.63
N GLU A 81 19.03 -13.07 0.83
CA GLU A 81 17.85 -12.53 0.15
C GLU A 81 16.75 -12.10 1.14
N PHE A 82 16.76 -12.65 2.37
CA PHE A 82 15.85 -12.28 3.43
C PHE A 82 15.90 -10.78 3.72
N PHE A 83 17.10 -10.21 3.84
CA PHE A 83 17.32 -8.81 4.20
C PHE A 83 17.05 -7.82 3.06
N HIS A 84 16.89 -8.31 1.83
CA HIS A 84 16.56 -7.47 0.67
C HIS A 84 15.05 -7.28 0.50
N ASP A 85 14.22 -8.13 1.11
CA ASP A 85 12.76 -7.96 1.14
C ASP A 85 12.35 -7.10 2.36
N GLY A 86 11.85 -5.89 2.10
CA GLY A 86 11.42 -4.97 3.17
C GLY A 86 10.34 -5.54 4.08
N TRP A 87 9.48 -6.42 3.56
CA TRP A 87 8.45 -7.09 4.36
C TRP A 87 9.02 -8.17 5.29
N ASN A 88 10.13 -8.82 4.91
CA ASN A 88 10.88 -9.72 5.78
C ASN A 88 11.53 -8.97 6.93
N VAL A 89 12.18 -7.84 6.63
CA VAL A 89 12.84 -7.01 7.63
C VAL A 89 11.82 -6.42 8.61
N PHE A 90 10.67 -5.96 8.10
CA PHE A 90 9.58 -5.46 8.92
C PHE A 90 9.02 -6.55 9.85
N ASP A 91 8.71 -7.74 9.31
CA ASP A 91 8.21 -8.87 10.10
C ASP A 91 9.22 -9.28 11.20
N PHE A 92 10.50 -9.36 10.85
CA PHE A 92 11.58 -9.61 11.81
C PHE A 92 11.61 -8.57 12.94
N SER A 93 11.49 -7.27 12.61
CA SER A 93 11.46 -6.21 13.62
C SER A 93 10.29 -6.37 14.60
N LEU A 94 9.12 -6.79 14.12
CA LEU A 94 7.97 -7.07 14.96
C LEU A 94 8.19 -8.29 15.85
N VAL A 95 8.88 -9.33 15.37
CA VAL A 95 9.20 -10.53 16.17
C VAL A 95 10.15 -10.15 17.30
N LEU A 96 11.18 -9.35 17.00
CA LEU A 96 12.11 -8.83 18.01
C LEU A 96 11.40 -7.96 19.06
N MET A 97 10.54 -7.02 18.64
CA MET A 97 9.77 -6.20 19.56
C MET A 97 8.85 -7.06 20.45
N GLY A 98 8.20 -8.08 19.88
CA GLY A 98 7.33 -8.97 20.64
C GLY A 98 8.09 -9.84 21.63
N PHE A 99 9.26 -10.34 21.25
CA PHE A 99 10.15 -11.06 22.17
C PHE A 99 10.65 -10.14 23.29
N GLY A 100 11.04 -8.91 22.96
CA GLY A 100 11.45 -7.90 23.94
C GLY A 100 10.35 -7.59 24.97
N ASP A 101 9.11 -7.42 24.52
CA ASP A 101 7.94 -7.20 25.39
C ASP A 101 7.69 -8.39 26.33
N LEU A 102 7.80 -9.62 25.82
CA LEU A 102 7.67 -10.84 26.62
C LEU A 102 8.79 -10.93 27.68
N MET A 103 10.04 -10.66 27.30
CA MET A 103 11.18 -10.67 28.23
C MET A 103 11.03 -9.60 29.32
N MET A 104 10.58 -8.39 28.97
CA MET A 104 10.31 -7.35 29.96
C MET A 104 9.22 -7.80 30.95
N THR A 105 8.13 -8.37 30.44
CA THR A 105 7.02 -8.87 31.27
C THR A 105 7.47 -9.96 32.25
N LEU A 106 8.37 -10.85 31.84
CA LEU A 106 8.87 -11.95 32.68
C LEU A 106 9.94 -11.52 33.70
N PHE A 107 10.86 -10.63 33.33
CA PHE A 107 12.04 -10.30 34.15
C PHE A 107 11.94 -8.98 34.91
N ARG A 108 11.10 -8.03 34.47
CA ARG A 108 10.87 -6.75 35.16
C ARG A 108 9.41 -6.31 35.01
N PRO A 109 8.52 -6.67 35.95
CA PRO A 109 7.15 -6.17 35.98
C PRO A 109 7.07 -4.69 36.44
N VAL A 110 8.00 -3.85 36.00
CA VAL A 110 7.98 -2.41 36.25
C VAL A 110 7.05 -1.78 35.22
N ALA A 111 6.01 -1.09 35.70
CA ALA A 111 5.10 -0.31 34.90
C ALA A 111 5.88 0.72 34.07
N GLY A 112 5.87 0.63 32.73
CA GLY A 112 6.56 1.69 32.00
C GLY A 112 6.79 1.60 30.49
N VAL A 113 6.24 0.65 29.73
CA VAL A 113 6.35 0.74 28.27
C VAL A 113 4.95 0.69 27.63
N GLN A 114 4.18 1.76 27.79
CA GLN A 114 2.93 1.97 27.03
C GLN A 114 3.18 1.90 25.52
N LEU A 115 4.37 2.30 25.06
CA LEU A 115 4.80 2.15 23.67
C LEU A 115 4.78 0.68 23.22
N ALA A 116 5.25 -0.27 24.03
CA ALA A 116 5.31 -1.69 23.65
C ALA A 116 3.91 -2.26 23.44
N LYS A 117 2.93 -1.85 24.26
CA LYS A 117 1.51 -2.18 24.07
C LYS A 117 0.95 -1.61 22.77
N ALA A 118 1.27 -0.36 22.43
CA ALA A 118 0.88 0.24 21.15
C ALA A 118 1.48 -0.51 19.95
N PHE A 119 2.72 -1.00 20.06
CA PHE A 119 3.36 -1.78 19.00
C PHE A 119 2.72 -3.16 18.77
N ARG A 120 1.95 -3.69 19.73
CA ARG A 120 1.25 -4.97 19.55
C ARG A 120 0.23 -4.92 18.41
N VAL A 121 -0.39 -3.76 18.17
CA VAL A 121 -1.34 -3.56 17.04
C VAL A 121 -0.66 -3.80 15.69
N PHE A 122 0.63 -3.44 15.55
CA PHE A 122 1.36 -3.67 14.31
C PHE A 122 1.65 -5.15 14.03
N ARG A 123 1.53 -6.05 15.02
CA ARG A 123 1.60 -7.51 14.78
C ARG A 123 0.49 -7.95 13.81
N GLY A 124 -0.67 -7.30 13.84
CA GLY A 124 -1.77 -7.56 12.89
C GLY A 124 -1.40 -7.22 11.43
N LEU A 125 -0.47 -6.28 11.20
CA LEU A 125 0.00 -5.95 9.84
C LEU A 125 0.74 -7.11 9.16
N ARG A 126 1.22 -8.09 9.92
CA ARG A 126 1.81 -9.32 9.35
C ARG A 126 0.81 -10.09 8.49
N VAL A 127 -0.49 -10.02 8.81
CA VAL A 127 -1.56 -10.61 8.00
C VAL A 127 -1.51 -10.03 6.58
N ALA A 128 -1.33 -8.72 6.44
CA ALA A 128 -1.28 -8.05 5.14
C ALA A 128 -0.20 -8.64 4.22
N ARG A 129 0.97 -8.97 4.78
CA ARG A 129 2.03 -9.65 4.00
C ARG A 129 1.64 -11.06 3.59
N SER A 130 1.10 -11.83 4.52
CA SER A 130 0.76 -13.24 4.30
C SER A 130 -0.36 -13.41 3.27
N VAL A 131 -1.18 -12.39 3.03
CA VAL A 131 -2.19 -12.32 1.95
C VAL A 131 -1.56 -12.52 0.56
N LYS A 132 -0.32 -12.06 0.31
CA LYS A 132 0.39 -12.22 -0.98
C LYS A 132 0.52 -13.68 -1.42
N GLY A 133 0.64 -14.62 -0.47
CA GLY A 133 0.91 -16.04 -0.72
C GLY A 133 -0.32 -16.95 -0.71
N VAL A 134 -1.52 -16.39 -0.51
CA VAL A 134 -2.77 -17.17 -0.41
C VAL A 134 -3.53 -17.12 -1.73
N ASN A 135 -3.78 -18.31 -2.30
CA ASN A 135 -4.60 -18.47 -3.50
C ASN A 135 -5.99 -17.89 -3.25
N GLY A 136 -6.46 -17.01 -4.15
CA GLY A 136 -7.77 -16.35 -4.04
C GLY A 136 -7.75 -14.96 -3.38
N LEU A 137 -6.68 -14.59 -2.66
CA LEU A 137 -6.55 -13.26 -2.03
C LEU A 137 -5.57 -12.33 -2.77
N GLY A 138 -5.03 -12.76 -3.91
CA GLY A 138 -4.12 -11.94 -4.73
C GLY A 138 -4.72 -10.57 -5.09
N GLY A 139 -6.03 -10.50 -5.34
CA GLY A 139 -6.73 -9.23 -5.59
C GLY A 139 -6.60 -8.23 -4.43
N LEU A 140 -6.75 -8.69 -3.18
CA LEU A 140 -6.59 -7.85 -1.99
C LEU A 140 -5.15 -7.35 -1.85
N TRP A 141 -4.17 -8.21 -2.14
CA TRP A 141 -2.76 -7.81 -2.15
C TRP A 141 -2.49 -6.68 -3.15
N PHE A 142 -3.03 -6.78 -4.38
CA PHE A 142 -2.89 -5.72 -5.38
C PHE A 142 -3.54 -4.40 -4.94
N MET A 143 -4.68 -4.46 -4.25
CA MET A 143 -5.32 -3.25 -3.70
C MET A 143 -4.47 -2.60 -2.61
N ILE A 144 -3.93 -3.39 -1.67
CA ILE A 144 -3.03 -2.89 -0.62
C ILE A 144 -1.79 -2.26 -1.25
N GLN A 145 -1.21 -2.91 -2.26
CA GLN A 145 -0.05 -2.39 -2.96
C GLN A 145 -0.36 -1.07 -3.68
N GLY A 146 -1.51 -0.95 -4.35
CA GLY A 146 -1.96 0.31 -4.95
C GLY A 146 -2.15 1.45 -3.94
N LEU A 147 -2.61 1.13 -2.73
CA LEU A 147 -2.71 2.11 -1.63
C LEU A 147 -1.31 2.56 -1.17
N LEU A 148 -0.38 1.62 -0.98
CA LEU A 148 0.99 1.91 -0.56
C LEU A 148 1.75 2.71 -1.64
N ASP A 149 1.54 2.41 -2.91
CA ASP A 149 2.14 3.16 -4.02
C ASP A 149 1.61 4.59 -4.10
N SER A 150 0.37 4.81 -3.65
CA SER A 150 -0.23 6.14 -3.54
C SER A 150 0.30 6.93 -2.33
N PHE A 151 0.87 6.26 -1.32
CA PHE A 151 1.30 6.88 -0.07
C PHE A 151 2.34 7.97 -0.28
N LYS A 152 3.32 7.78 -1.18
CA LYS A 152 4.34 8.80 -1.49
C LYS A 152 3.72 10.11 -1.99
N ALA A 153 2.71 10.03 -2.86
CA ALA A 153 2.04 11.21 -3.40
C ALA A 153 1.19 11.91 -2.33
N VAL A 154 0.49 11.12 -1.50
CA VAL A 154 -0.32 11.64 -0.38
C VAL A 154 0.55 12.30 0.69
N ALA A 155 1.73 11.74 0.99
CA ALA A 155 2.61 12.20 2.07
C ALA A 155 3.06 13.65 1.89
N PHE A 156 3.45 14.07 0.68
CA PHE A 156 3.88 15.45 0.44
C PHE A 156 2.74 16.45 0.64
N VAL A 157 1.53 16.13 0.17
CA VAL A 157 0.38 17.01 0.35
C VAL A 157 -0.07 17.04 1.80
N ALA A 158 -0.02 15.88 2.49
CA ALA A 158 -0.26 15.81 3.93
C ALA A 158 0.74 16.67 4.73
N CYS A 159 2.01 16.72 4.31
CA CYS A 159 3.01 17.61 4.93
C CYS A 159 2.64 19.09 4.74
N ILE A 160 2.24 19.49 3.53
CA ILE A 160 1.79 20.87 3.27
C ILE A 160 0.55 21.20 4.11
N ALA A 161 -0.43 20.29 4.14
CA ALA A 161 -1.63 20.44 4.96
C ALA A 161 -1.29 20.56 6.46
N ALA A 162 -0.34 19.76 6.96
CA ALA A 162 0.12 19.83 8.34
C ALA A 162 0.81 21.17 8.67
N VAL A 163 1.58 21.74 7.75
CA VAL A 163 2.18 23.07 7.92
C VAL A 163 1.11 24.15 7.99
N VAL A 164 0.13 24.13 7.07
CA VAL A 164 -1.01 25.06 7.10
C VAL A 164 -1.74 24.94 8.44
N LEU A 165 -2.09 23.73 8.83
CA LEU A 165 -2.80 23.43 10.07
C LEU A 165 -2.01 23.92 11.29
N TYR A 166 -0.69 23.73 11.33
CA TYR A 166 0.18 24.23 12.39
C TYR A 166 0.21 25.76 12.48
N VAL A 167 0.40 26.46 11.35
CA VAL A 167 0.48 27.94 11.33
C VAL A 167 -0.81 28.58 11.83
N PHE A 168 -1.96 28.09 11.37
CA PHE A 168 -3.25 28.58 11.84
C PHE A 168 -3.53 28.17 13.29
N ALA A 169 -3.12 26.97 13.72
CA ALA A 169 -3.27 26.53 15.11
C ALA A 169 -2.47 27.40 16.08
N VAL A 170 -1.23 27.78 15.75
CA VAL A 170 -0.43 28.72 16.55
C VAL A 170 -1.15 30.07 16.67
N SER A 171 -1.66 30.58 15.54
CA SER A 171 -2.39 31.84 15.50
C SER A 171 -3.65 31.80 16.37
N LEU A 172 -4.46 30.74 16.24
CA LEU A 172 -5.68 30.55 17.03
C LEU A 172 -5.40 30.37 18.51
N THR A 173 -4.40 29.57 18.91
CA THR A 173 -3.99 29.47 20.32
C THR A 173 -3.56 30.84 20.86
N SER A 174 -2.79 31.61 20.09
CA SER A 174 -2.33 32.93 20.53
C SER A 174 -3.43 33.98 20.67
N VAL A 175 -4.54 33.83 19.94
CA VAL A 175 -5.66 34.79 19.99
C VAL A 175 -6.72 34.33 20.98
N VAL A 176 -7.02 33.03 21.05
CA VAL A 176 -8.15 32.48 21.83
C VAL A 176 -7.72 32.08 23.23
N ALA A 177 -6.56 31.42 23.39
CA ALA A 177 -6.16 30.86 24.68
C ALA A 177 -5.67 31.93 25.68
N THR A 178 -5.41 33.15 25.22
CA THR A 178 -4.94 34.27 26.06
C THR A 178 -5.97 35.40 26.18
N ASP A 179 -7.12 35.32 25.50
CA ASP A 179 -8.14 36.37 25.55
C ASP A 179 -8.99 36.25 26.83
N PRO A 180 -8.90 37.22 27.76
CA PRO A 180 -9.63 37.15 29.03
C PRO A 180 -11.16 37.10 28.86
N ILE A 181 -11.71 37.72 27.81
CA ILE A 181 -13.15 37.72 27.54
C ILE A 181 -13.57 36.31 27.14
N VAL A 182 -12.84 35.70 26.20
CA VAL A 182 -13.15 34.34 25.75
C VAL A 182 -13.04 33.34 26.89
N LEU A 183 -12.01 33.44 27.74
CA LEU A 183 -11.82 32.54 28.87
C LEU A 183 -12.90 32.68 29.95
N THR A 184 -13.43 33.90 30.13
CA THR A 184 -14.47 34.17 31.13
C THR A 184 -15.83 33.66 30.68
N TYR A 185 -16.22 33.94 29.43
CA TYR A 185 -17.56 33.60 28.92
C TYR A 185 -17.65 32.23 28.25
N TRP A 186 -16.52 31.67 27.80
CA TRP A 186 -16.43 30.33 27.25
C TRP A 186 -15.19 29.58 27.77
N PRO A 187 -15.20 29.10 29.03
CA PRO A 187 -14.06 28.37 29.61
C PRO A 187 -13.67 27.10 28.85
N MET A 188 -14.63 26.48 28.15
CA MET A 188 -14.39 25.32 27.28
C MET A 188 -13.49 25.64 26.08
N SER A 189 -13.26 26.91 25.76
CA SER A 189 -12.27 27.32 24.74
C SER A 189 -10.87 26.74 25.00
N GLN A 190 -10.50 26.50 26.26
CA GLN A 190 -9.22 25.87 26.63
C GLN A 190 -9.12 24.40 26.20
N PHE A 191 -10.24 23.67 26.12
CA PHE A 191 -10.25 22.32 25.58
C PHE A 191 -9.97 22.32 24.07
N TYR A 192 -10.45 23.34 23.36
CA TYR A 192 -10.35 23.45 21.90
C TYR A 192 -9.07 24.15 21.42
N PHE A 193 -8.60 25.19 22.12
CA PHE A 193 -7.53 26.07 21.64
C PHE A 193 -6.39 26.28 22.65
N GLY A 194 -6.47 25.69 23.86
CA GLY A 194 -5.55 25.96 24.98
C GLY A 194 -4.08 25.63 24.68
N THR A 195 -3.84 24.64 23.83
CA THR A 195 -2.52 24.27 23.32
C THR A 195 -2.54 24.21 21.80
N ILE A 196 -1.36 24.30 21.18
CA ILE A 196 -1.24 24.17 19.72
C ILE A 196 -1.83 22.84 19.24
N GLY A 197 -1.57 21.73 19.95
CA GLY A 197 -2.11 20.41 19.60
C GLY A 197 -3.64 20.34 19.67
N GLN A 198 -4.25 20.99 20.66
CA GLN A 198 -5.71 21.10 20.75
C GLN A 198 -6.26 21.94 19.59
N SER A 199 -5.65 23.09 19.29
CA SER A 199 -6.06 23.92 18.14
C SER A 199 -5.94 23.14 16.83
N MET A 200 -4.87 22.36 16.66
CA MET A 200 -4.69 21.49 15.51
C MET A 200 -5.82 20.45 15.40
N MET A 201 -6.17 19.79 16.50
CA MET A 201 -7.28 18.82 16.55
C MET A 201 -8.63 19.49 16.26
N THR A 202 -8.88 20.67 16.84
CA THR A 202 -10.12 21.44 16.61
C THR A 202 -10.24 21.87 15.15
N MET A 203 -9.16 22.32 14.52
CA MET A 203 -9.17 22.65 13.09
C MET A 203 -9.48 21.43 12.22
N LEU A 204 -8.92 20.26 12.56
CA LEU A 204 -9.22 19.02 11.87
C LEU A 204 -10.72 18.65 12.02
N GLN A 205 -11.25 18.74 13.23
CA GLN A 205 -12.66 18.51 13.54
C GLN A 205 -13.59 19.44 12.74
N VAL A 206 -13.27 20.73 12.70
CA VAL A 206 -14.04 21.74 11.94
C VAL A 206 -13.94 21.48 10.44
N ALA A 207 -12.78 21.07 9.93
CA ALA A 207 -12.61 20.72 8.51
C ALA A 207 -13.40 19.46 8.10
N THR A 208 -13.63 18.52 9.02
CA THR A 208 -14.53 17.38 8.80
C THR A 208 -16.01 17.73 9.00
N LEU A 209 -16.33 18.99 9.27
CA LEU A 209 -17.67 19.49 9.57
C LEU A 209 -18.31 18.81 10.79
N ASP A 210 -17.51 18.31 11.73
CA ASP A 210 -18.02 17.66 12.94
C ASP A 210 -18.31 18.71 14.02
N SER A 211 -19.61 18.88 14.32
CA SER A 211 -20.09 19.74 15.41
C SER A 211 -19.55 21.18 15.36
N TRP A 212 -19.06 21.61 14.20
CA TRP A 212 -18.24 22.80 14.05
C TRP A 212 -18.99 24.11 14.29
N ALA A 213 -20.25 24.17 13.86
CA ALA A 213 -21.09 25.37 13.92
C ALA A 213 -21.49 25.70 15.36
N ALA A 214 -22.18 24.76 16.02
CA ALA A 214 -22.77 24.97 17.34
C ALA A 214 -21.72 24.96 18.45
N VAL A 215 -20.70 24.10 18.35
CA VAL A 215 -19.77 23.85 19.46
C VAL A 215 -18.54 24.76 19.42
N VAL A 216 -18.09 25.17 18.22
CA VAL A 216 -16.83 25.91 18.05
C VAL A 216 -17.06 27.30 17.48
N THR A 217 -17.61 27.42 16.27
CA THR A 217 -17.62 28.70 15.54
C THR A 217 -18.62 29.72 16.06
N ARG A 218 -19.84 29.33 16.45
CA ARG A 218 -20.82 30.29 16.99
C ARG A 218 -20.40 30.91 18.33
N PRO A 219 -19.98 30.11 19.35
CA PRO A 219 -19.45 30.69 20.60
C PRO A 219 -18.23 31.58 20.36
N LEU A 220 -17.35 31.17 19.45
CA LEU A 220 -16.18 31.96 19.08
C LEU A 220 -16.54 33.25 18.33
N PHE A 221 -17.62 33.25 17.52
CA PHE A 221 -18.09 34.42 16.79
C PHE A 221 -18.63 35.49 17.73
N ASP A 222 -19.40 35.08 18.74
CA ASP A 222 -20.00 36.01 19.70
C ASP A 222 -18.95 36.68 20.60
N LEU A 223 -17.80 36.03 20.80
CA LEU A 223 -16.75 36.49 21.72
C LEU A 223 -15.54 37.11 20.99
N SER A 224 -15.12 36.55 19.85
CA SER A 224 -13.96 36.99 19.09
C SER A 224 -14.16 36.76 17.57
N PRO A 225 -14.89 37.65 16.88
CA PRO A 225 -15.09 37.58 15.43
C PRO A 225 -13.79 37.44 14.60
N PRO A 226 -12.67 38.12 14.93
CA PRO A 226 -11.42 37.95 14.19
C PRO A 226 -10.85 36.53 14.27
N ALA A 227 -11.00 35.85 15.41
CA ALA A 227 -10.58 34.46 15.56
C ALA A 227 -11.40 33.51 14.66
N VAL A 228 -12.69 33.80 14.45
CA VAL A 228 -13.52 33.05 13.49
C VAL A 228 -13.04 33.25 12.06
N VAL A 229 -12.66 34.47 11.67
CA VAL A 229 -12.09 34.70 10.33
C VAL A 229 -10.82 33.87 10.12
N LEU A 230 -9.92 33.84 11.11
CA LEU A 230 -8.72 33.00 11.07
C LEU A 230 -9.07 31.50 10.98
N LEU A 231 -10.03 31.04 11.77
CA LEU A 231 -10.48 29.64 11.76
C LEU A 231 -11.07 29.25 10.41
N ILE A 232 -11.98 30.05 9.87
CA ILE A 232 -12.62 29.79 8.57
C ILE A 232 -11.58 29.83 7.45
N LEU A 233 -10.65 30.81 7.45
CA LEU A 233 -9.58 30.87 6.46
C LEU A 233 -8.71 29.61 6.49
N GLY A 234 -8.30 29.18 7.68
CA GLY A 234 -7.51 27.96 7.84
C GLY A 234 -8.26 26.70 7.38
N VAL A 235 -9.56 26.60 7.68
CA VAL A 235 -10.42 25.48 7.28
C VAL A 235 -10.65 25.47 5.77
N VAL A 236 -10.84 26.63 5.14
CA VAL A 236 -10.98 26.76 3.68
C VAL A 236 -9.68 26.32 2.99
N LEU A 237 -8.53 26.79 3.48
CA LEU A 237 -7.23 26.37 2.93
C LEU A 237 -6.97 24.88 3.12
N LEU A 238 -7.32 24.33 4.28
CA LEU A 238 -7.20 22.89 4.56
C LEU A 238 -8.13 22.07 3.65
N SER A 239 -9.39 22.49 3.49
CA SER A 239 -10.37 21.86 2.60
C SER A 239 -9.91 21.91 1.15
N PHE A 240 -9.36 23.04 0.70
CA PHE A 240 -8.79 23.20 -0.62
C PHE A 240 -7.57 22.29 -0.84
N ALA A 241 -6.68 22.17 0.16
CA ALA A 241 -5.54 21.26 0.09
C ALA A 241 -5.97 19.79 -0.04
N ILE A 242 -6.98 19.36 0.74
CA ILE A 242 -7.54 18.00 0.66
C ILE A 242 -8.22 17.78 -0.70
N PHE A 243 -9.00 18.74 -1.19
CA PHE A 243 -9.64 18.65 -2.50
C PHE A 243 -8.62 18.52 -3.64
N ASN A 244 -7.58 19.36 -3.62
CA ASN A 244 -6.50 19.29 -4.61
C ASN A 244 -5.72 17.97 -4.53
N LEU A 245 -5.56 17.39 -3.33
CA LEU A 245 -4.99 16.05 -3.19
C LEU A 245 -5.85 15.01 -3.91
N LEU A 246 -7.16 15.02 -3.66
CA LEU A 246 -8.10 14.07 -4.29
C LEU A 246 -8.05 14.20 -5.81
N VAL A 247 -8.12 15.44 -6.34
CA VAL A 247 -8.00 15.70 -7.77
C VAL A 247 -6.65 15.21 -8.32
N ALA A 248 -5.55 15.52 -7.64
CA ALA A 248 -4.22 15.08 -8.07
C ALA A 248 -4.11 13.55 -8.13
N VAL A 249 -4.64 12.83 -7.13
CA VAL A 249 -4.66 11.36 -7.11
C VAL A 249 -5.53 10.81 -8.23
N MET A 250 -6.73 11.36 -8.43
CA MET A 250 -7.63 10.94 -9.52
C MET A 250 -7.00 11.18 -10.89
N VAL A 251 -6.40 12.36 -11.12
CA VAL A 251 -5.71 12.69 -12.36
C VAL A 251 -4.53 11.74 -12.58
N LYS A 252 -3.74 11.45 -11.54
CA LYS A 252 -2.64 10.48 -11.62
C LYS A 252 -3.15 9.09 -12.02
N GLN A 253 -4.27 8.64 -11.45
CA GLN A 253 -4.87 7.35 -11.81
C GLN A 253 -5.35 7.34 -13.27
N ILE A 254 -6.10 8.35 -13.70
CA ILE A 254 -6.63 8.45 -15.08
C ILE A 254 -5.49 8.51 -16.10
N THR A 255 -4.45 9.30 -15.83
CA THR A 255 -3.29 9.43 -16.73
C THR A 255 -2.49 8.14 -16.82
N THR A 256 -2.30 7.43 -15.70
CA THR A 256 -1.63 6.13 -15.69
C THR A 256 -2.43 5.07 -16.46
N LEU A 257 -3.75 5.02 -16.28
CA LEU A 257 -4.61 4.11 -17.06
C LEU A 257 -4.58 4.42 -18.57
N ALA A 258 -4.55 5.71 -18.93
CA ALA A 258 -4.45 6.13 -20.32
C ALA A 258 -3.08 5.80 -20.94
N SER A 259 -1.98 5.95 -20.19
CA SER A 259 -0.64 5.58 -20.67
C SER A 259 -0.50 4.08 -20.84
N ASP A 260 -0.97 3.29 -19.87
CA ASP A 260 -0.89 1.82 -19.90
C ASP A 260 -1.69 1.25 -21.08
N SER A 261 -2.87 1.82 -21.34
CA SER A 261 -3.69 1.45 -22.49
C SER A 261 -2.97 1.73 -23.82
N LYS A 262 -2.41 2.94 -23.99
CA LYS A 262 -1.65 3.31 -25.19
C LYS A 262 -0.42 2.43 -25.40
N GLU A 263 0.35 2.18 -24.35
CA GLU A 263 1.53 1.33 -24.42
C GLU A 263 1.17 -0.11 -24.79
N THR A 264 0.09 -0.64 -24.21
CA THR A 264 -0.42 -1.97 -24.53
C THR A 264 -0.84 -2.07 -26.00
N SER A 265 -1.58 -1.10 -26.53
CA SER A 265 -1.96 -1.06 -27.95
C SER A 265 -0.75 -0.95 -28.88
N ALA A 266 0.23 -0.11 -28.55
CA ALA A 266 1.46 0.02 -29.33
C ALA A 266 2.28 -1.28 -29.34
N ARG A 267 2.41 -1.95 -28.18
CA ARG A 267 3.07 -3.26 -28.07
C ARG A 267 2.33 -4.34 -28.86
N MET A 268 0.99 -4.33 -28.86
CA MET A 268 0.18 -5.23 -29.67
C MET A 268 0.41 -5.02 -31.16
N LEU A 269 0.49 -3.77 -31.63
CA LEU A 269 0.79 -3.44 -33.03
C LEU A 269 2.16 -4.01 -33.45
N VAL A 270 3.23 -3.69 -32.71
CA VAL A 270 4.59 -4.18 -33.01
C VAL A 270 4.66 -5.71 -32.99
N ASN A 271 3.99 -6.36 -32.02
CA ASN A 271 3.94 -7.82 -31.97
C ASN A 271 3.16 -8.41 -33.15
N SER A 272 2.07 -7.77 -33.58
CA SER A 272 1.32 -8.20 -34.77
C SER A 272 2.16 -8.04 -36.04
N GLU A 273 2.89 -6.94 -36.21
CA GLU A 273 3.79 -6.73 -37.35
C GLU A 273 4.90 -7.79 -37.36
N ARG A 274 5.55 -8.05 -36.23
CA ARG A 274 6.56 -9.11 -36.10
C ARG A 274 6.00 -10.49 -36.43
N TYR A 275 4.78 -10.78 -35.95
CA TYR A 275 4.12 -12.05 -36.26
C TYR A 275 3.83 -12.18 -37.76
N VAL A 276 3.31 -11.12 -38.40
CA VAL A 276 3.04 -11.09 -39.84
C VAL A 276 4.33 -11.24 -40.64
N LEU A 277 5.41 -10.52 -40.29
CA LEU A 277 6.73 -10.63 -40.91
C LEU A 277 7.30 -12.05 -40.78
N HIS A 278 7.23 -12.65 -39.59
CA HIS A 278 7.71 -14.02 -39.37
C HIS A 278 6.92 -15.02 -40.22
N ARG A 279 5.60 -14.85 -40.35
CA ARG A 279 4.77 -15.70 -41.22
C ARG A 279 5.07 -15.48 -42.70
N LEU A 280 5.36 -14.24 -43.12
CA LEU A 280 5.80 -13.95 -44.47
C LEU A 280 7.14 -14.63 -44.76
N LEU A 281 8.13 -14.55 -43.86
CA LEU A 281 9.43 -15.22 -44.02
C LEU A 281 9.31 -16.74 -44.21
N ILE A 282 8.35 -17.38 -43.53
CA ILE A 282 8.04 -18.80 -43.75
C ILE A 282 7.49 -19.04 -45.16
N GLU A 283 6.61 -18.18 -45.66
CA GLU A 283 6.11 -18.29 -47.04
C GLU A 283 7.24 -18.03 -48.05
N PHE A 284 8.12 -17.04 -47.81
CA PHE A 284 9.31 -16.82 -48.64
C PHE A 284 10.13 -18.12 -48.79
N GLY A 285 10.41 -18.81 -47.68
CA GLY A 285 11.15 -20.09 -47.71
C GLY A 285 10.39 -21.27 -48.34
N ARG A 286 9.06 -21.22 -48.46
CA ARG A 286 8.28 -22.24 -49.18
C ARG A 286 8.32 -22.06 -50.68
N TYR A 287 8.43 -20.82 -51.15
CA TYR A 287 8.44 -20.48 -52.56
C TYR A 287 9.86 -20.40 -53.15
N ASP A 288 10.89 -20.34 -52.31
CA ASP A 288 12.30 -20.53 -52.68
C ASP A 288 12.56 -22.01 -53.01
N GLN A 289 12.37 -22.40 -54.28
CA GLN A 289 12.50 -23.79 -54.71
C GLN A 289 13.96 -24.21 -54.91
N ASP A 290 14.84 -23.24 -55.15
CA ASP A 290 16.27 -23.45 -55.37
C ASP A 290 17.11 -23.30 -54.10
N ASN A 291 16.49 -22.98 -52.96
CA ASN A 291 17.11 -22.85 -51.64
C ASN A 291 18.27 -21.85 -51.63
N THR A 292 18.18 -20.84 -52.49
CA THR A 292 19.24 -19.83 -52.63
C THR A 292 19.20 -18.80 -51.51
N GLY A 293 18.11 -18.75 -50.73
CA GLY A 293 17.85 -17.72 -49.73
C GLY A 293 17.28 -16.44 -50.33
N TYR A 294 17.00 -16.41 -51.63
CA TYR A 294 16.43 -15.29 -52.38
C TYR A 294 15.26 -15.78 -53.24
N LEU A 295 14.23 -14.96 -53.44
CA LEU A 295 13.18 -15.28 -54.41
C LEU A 295 13.52 -14.70 -55.78
N GLY A 296 13.61 -15.57 -56.79
CA GLY A 296 13.68 -15.13 -58.18
C GLY A 296 12.38 -14.44 -58.64
N ARG A 297 12.46 -13.61 -59.68
CA ARG A 297 11.29 -12.83 -60.20
C ARG A 297 10.06 -13.70 -60.50
N ARG A 298 10.25 -14.94 -60.98
CA ARG A 298 9.15 -15.88 -61.29
C ARG A 298 8.51 -16.45 -60.03
N GLU A 299 9.29 -16.72 -58.99
CA GLU A 299 8.83 -17.27 -57.71
C GLU A 299 8.14 -16.20 -56.88
N PHE A 300 8.73 -15.01 -56.82
CA PHE A 300 8.11 -13.83 -56.22
C PHE A 300 6.73 -13.54 -56.84
N LYS A 301 6.63 -13.54 -58.18
CA LYS A 301 5.35 -13.32 -58.88
C LYS A 301 4.30 -14.41 -58.61
N LYS A 302 4.72 -15.65 -58.30
CA LYS A 302 3.81 -16.72 -57.87
C LYS A 302 3.36 -16.53 -56.42
N MET A 303 4.27 -16.12 -55.53
CA MET A 303 4.01 -15.91 -54.11
C MET A 303 3.03 -14.74 -53.89
N ILE A 304 3.27 -13.58 -54.52
CA ILE A 304 2.42 -12.39 -54.35
C ILE A 304 1.01 -12.55 -54.94
N ARG A 305 0.74 -13.58 -55.75
CA ARG A 305 -0.61 -13.88 -56.25
C ARG A 305 -1.46 -14.63 -55.25
N GLN A 306 -0.89 -15.11 -54.15
CA GLN A 306 -1.64 -15.78 -53.11
C GLN A 306 -2.42 -14.76 -52.27
N PRO A 307 -3.74 -14.95 -52.08
CA PRO A 307 -4.57 -13.99 -51.36
C PRO A 307 -4.13 -13.80 -49.89
N ASP A 308 -3.58 -14.83 -49.26
CA ASP A 308 -3.04 -14.75 -47.89
C ASP A 308 -1.74 -13.92 -47.80
N VAL A 309 -0.89 -13.96 -48.83
CA VAL A 309 0.35 -13.16 -48.89
C VAL A 309 0.01 -11.70 -49.18
N LEU A 310 -0.92 -11.44 -50.11
CA LEU A 310 -1.46 -10.10 -50.39
C LEU A 310 -2.06 -9.45 -49.14
N ALA A 311 -2.85 -10.20 -48.36
CA ALA A 311 -3.43 -9.70 -47.12
C ALA A 311 -2.37 -9.37 -46.06
N LYS A 312 -1.31 -10.18 -45.95
CA LYS A 312 -0.20 -9.91 -45.02
C LYS A 312 0.64 -8.70 -45.42
N LEU A 313 0.89 -8.51 -46.72
CA LEU A 313 1.60 -7.34 -47.24
C LEU A 313 0.78 -6.06 -47.04
N SER A 314 -0.53 -6.09 -47.30
CA SER A 314 -1.40 -4.95 -47.07
C SER A 314 -1.54 -4.60 -45.59
N LEU A 315 -1.55 -5.59 -44.69
CA LEU A 315 -1.49 -5.39 -43.23
C LEU A 315 -0.19 -4.71 -42.76
N LEU A 316 0.91 -4.84 -43.51
CA LEU A 316 2.17 -4.14 -43.26
C LEU A 316 2.25 -2.77 -43.97
N GLY A 317 1.16 -2.33 -44.60
CA GLY A 317 1.12 -1.08 -45.35
C GLY A 317 1.87 -1.12 -46.68
N LEU A 318 2.27 -2.30 -47.16
CA LEU A 318 2.93 -2.47 -48.45
C LEU A 318 1.87 -2.62 -49.54
N ARG A 319 1.83 -1.65 -50.46
CA ARG A 319 0.95 -1.69 -51.63
C ARG A 319 1.57 -2.60 -52.69
N VAL A 320 0.87 -3.67 -53.05
CA VAL A 320 1.38 -4.66 -54.02
C VAL A 320 1.36 -4.11 -55.45
N ASP A 321 0.58 -3.05 -55.67
CA ASP A 321 0.56 -2.21 -56.87
C ASP A 321 1.92 -1.53 -57.17
N GLU A 322 2.82 -1.44 -56.18
CA GLU A 322 4.19 -0.95 -56.34
C GLU A 322 5.22 -2.06 -56.67
N ALA A 323 4.78 -3.33 -56.66
CA ALA A 323 5.65 -4.51 -56.78
C ALA A 323 5.62 -5.20 -58.16
N GLU A 324 4.87 -4.69 -59.14
CA GLU A 324 4.82 -5.22 -60.53
C GLU A 324 5.82 -4.57 -61.50
#